data_AF-A0A960F7W7-F1
#
_entry.id   AF-A0A960F7W7-F1
#
_cell.length_a   1.000
_cell.length_b   1.000
_cell.length_c   1.000
_cell.angle_alpha   90.00
_cell.angle_beta   90.00
_cell.angle_gamma   90.00
#
_symmetry.space_group_name_H-M   'P 1'
#
loop_
_entity.id
_entity.type
_entity.pdbx_description
1 polymer ?
#
loop_
_entity_poly.entity_id
_entity_poly.type
_entity_poly.pdbx_seq_one_letter_code
_entity_poly.pdbx_strand_id
1 'polypeptide(L)'
;MPTARITSYTAHIGRLGELGTEKLIVCTHAYTDGASEVAGSSELWFADRFASAGGFTTTGSVSSVRAFLPASEYVHFLDLLRHEDPVYLHWSPTEDEQDPDGFVHLSTGPEPPGEGPIDLSP
;
A
#
# COMPACT_ATOMS: atom_id res chain seq x y z
N MET A 1 8.10 -7.87 -9.80
CA MET A 1 7.21 -7.19 -8.84
C MET A 1 7.79 -5.82 -8.54
N PRO A 2 7.19 -4.72 -9.01
CA PRO A 2 7.55 -3.36 -8.63
C PRO A 2 7.61 -3.18 -7.10
N THR A 3 8.54 -2.35 -6.66
CA THR A 3 8.74 -1.99 -5.25
C THR A 3 9.15 -0.53 -5.19
N ALA A 4 8.48 0.25 -4.35
CA ALA A 4 8.74 1.67 -4.21
C ALA A 4 8.75 2.07 -2.73
N ARG A 5 9.73 2.88 -2.32
CA ARG A 5 9.75 3.44 -0.96
C ARG A 5 8.69 4.53 -0.86
N ILE A 6 7.80 4.43 0.11
CA ILE A 6 6.82 5.48 0.38
C ILE A 6 7.55 6.67 1.03
N THR A 7 7.41 7.84 0.43
CA THR A 7 8.02 9.08 0.91
C THR A 7 7.03 9.95 1.65
N SER A 8 5.74 9.87 1.30
CA SER A 8 4.65 10.48 2.04
C SER A 8 3.33 9.80 1.73
N TYR A 9 2.33 9.99 2.59
CA TYR A 9 0.97 9.53 2.33
C TYR A 9 -0.06 10.56 2.77
N THR A 10 -1.21 10.56 2.11
CA THR A 10 -2.40 11.33 2.52
C THR A 10 -3.55 10.36 2.71
N ALA A 11 -4.18 10.40 3.89
CA ALA A 11 -5.33 9.59 4.22
C ALA A 11 -6.62 10.42 4.14
N HIS A 12 -7.56 9.98 3.31
CA HIS A 12 -8.89 10.57 3.15
C HIS A 12 -9.94 9.61 3.71
N ILE A 13 -10.93 10.16 4.39
CA ILE A 13 -12.08 9.42 4.91
C ILE A 13 -13.35 10.15 4.47
N GLY A 14 -14.16 9.48 3.64
CA GLY A 14 -15.45 9.94 3.18
C GLY A 14 -16.57 9.13 3.81
N ARG A 15 -17.57 9.79 4.39
CA ARG A 15 -18.79 9.13 4.89
C ARG A 15 -19.88 9.24 3.83
N LEU A 16 -20.33 8.12 3.28
CA LEU A 16 -21.35 8.08 2.22
C LEU A 16 -22.77 7.82 2.77
N GLY A 17 -23.06 8.32 3.98
CA GLY A 17 -24.36 8.12 4.61
C GLY A 17 -24.68 6.64 4.85
N GLU A 18 -25.82 6.17 4.32
CA GLU A 18 -26.27 4.77 4.42
C GLU A 18 -25.50 3.80 3.50
N LEU A 19 -24.74 4.30 2.53
CA LEU A 19 -23.93 3.49 1.61
C LEU A 19 -22.59 3.04 2.20
N GLY A 20 -22.33 3.39 3.47
CA GLY A 20 -21.15 2.97 4.21
C GLY A 20 -20.04 4.02 4.24
N THR A 21 -18.79 3.56 4.38
CA THR A 21 -17.60 4.41 4.45
C THR A 21 -16.67 4.11 3.29
N GLU A 22 -16.25 5.14 2.57
CA GLU A 22 -15.14 5.06 1.62
C GLU A 22 -13.92 5.72 2.22
N LYS A 23 -12.79 5.03 2.16
CA LYS A 23 -11.51 5.55 2.63
C LYS A 23 -10.50 5.42 1.51
N LEU A 24 -9.57 6.35 1.45
CA LEU A 24 -8.53 6.38 0.43
C LEU A 24 -7.20 6.72 1.11
N ILE A 25 -6.16 6.01 0.75
CA ILE A 25 -4.77 6.38 1.07
C ILE A 25 -4.06 6.64 -0.25
N VAL A 26 -3.55 7.87 -0.42
CA VAL A 26 -2.71 8.24 -1.54
C VAL A 26 -1.26 8.19 -1.08
N CYS A 27 -0.48 7.27 -1.63
CA CYS A 27 0.93 7.08 -1.31
C CYS A 27 1.79 7.76 -2.39
N THR A 28 2.56 8.76 -2.00
CA THR A 28 3.66 9.26 -2.83
C THR A 28 4.88 8.41 -2.54
N HIS A 29 5.53 7.93 -3.59
CA HIS A 29 6.64 7.00 -3.47
C HIS A 29 7.69 7.25 -4.53
N ALA A 30 8.90 6.76 -4.25
CA ALA A 30 10.00 6.77 -5.19
C ALA A 30 10.42 5.33 -5.49
N TYR A 31 10.61 5.03 -6.77
CA TYR A 31 11.15 3.75 -7.22
C TYR A 31 12.41 3.98 -8.06
N THR A 32 13.31 3.01 -8.02
CA THR A 32 14.56 3.07 -8.79
C THR A 32 14.34 2.42 -10.16
N ASP A 33 14.51 3.20 -11.22
CA ASP A 33 14.58 2.72 -12.59
C ASP A 33 16.03 2.88 -13.11
N GLY A 34 16.79 1.79 -13.04
CA GLY A 34 18.21 1.80 -13.35
C GLY A 34 19.00 2.68 -12.38
N ALA A 35 19.48 3.84 -12.86
CA ALA A 35 20.25 4.81 -12.07
C ALA A 35 19.45 6.03 -11.62
N SER A 36 18.17 6.13 -12.02
CA SER A 36 17.32 7.29 -11.74
C SER A 36 16.26 6.94 -10.70
N GLU A 37 16.04 7.85 -9.77
CA GLU A 37 14.92 7.79 -8.83
C GLU A 37 13.71 8.49 -9.48
N VAL A 38 12.63 7.74 -9.66
CA VAL A 38 11.40 8.23 -10.29
C VAL A 38 10.32 8.36 -9.23
N ALA A 39 9.76 9.56 -9.12
CA ALA A 39 8.61 9.81 -8.26
C ALA A 39 7.32 9.30 -8.93
N GLY A 40 6.48 8.65 -8.14
CA GLY A 40 5.15 8.22 -8.55
C GLY A 40 4.14 8.42 -7.42
N SER A 41 2.87 8.19 -7.74
CA SER A 41 1.77 8.21 -6.78
C SER A 41 0.88 7.00 -6.99
N SER A 42 0.56 6.30 -5.91
CA SER A 42 -0.32 5.15 -5.89
C SER A 42 -1.54 5.41 -5.00
N GLU A 43 -2.68 4.82 -5.35
CA GLU A 43 -3.96 5.03 -4.67
C GLU A 43 -4.48 3.71 -4.10
N LEU A 44 -4.77 3.68 -2.80
CA LEU A 44 -5.33 2.53 -2.12
C LEU A 44 -6.75 2.88 -1.65
N TRP A 45 -7.75 2.33 -2.32
CA TRP A 45 -9.17 2.55 -2.07
C TRP A 45 -9.73 1.47 -1.16
N PHE A 46 -10.45 1.85 -0.12
CA PHE A 46 -10.98 0.94 0.89
C PHE A 46 -12.49 1.15 1.04
N ALA A 47 -13.28 0.10 0.80
CA ALA A 47 -14.74 0.14 0.92
C ALA A 47 -15.33 -1.25 1.17
N ASP A 48 -16.49 -1.30 1.83
CA ASP A 48 -17.17 -2.57 2.16
C ASP A 48 -17.59 -3.34 0.89
N ARG A 49 -17.94 -2.64 -0.19
CA ARG A 49 -18.33 -3.24 -1.48
C ARG A 49 -17.23 -4.08 -2.13
N PHE A 50 -15.97 -3.82 -1.81
CA PHE A 50 -14.84 -4.58 -2.38
C PHE A 50 -14.68 -5.96 -1.71
N ALA A 51 -15.17 -6.13 -0.47
CA ALA A 51 -15.18 -7.43 0.18
C ALA A 51 -16.13 -8.43 -0.51
N SER A 52 -17.28 -7.96 -1.01
CA SER A 52 -18.26 -8.79 -1.72
C SER A 52 -17.90 -9.13 -3.16
N ALA A 53 -16.93 -8.42 -3.75
CA ALA A 53 -16.56 -8.56 -5.16
C ALA A 53 -15.48 -9.62 -5.43
N GLY A 54 -15.06 -10.38 -4.42
CA GLY A 54 -14.00 -11.38 -4.55
C GLY A 54 -12.63 -10.94 -4.02
N GLY A 55 -12.50 -9.72 -3.48
CA GLY A 55 -11.32 -9.28 -2.74
C GLY A 55 -10.48 -8.24 -3.46
N PHE A 56 -9.16 -8.38 -3.32
CA PHE A 56 -8.14 -7.45 -3.77
C PHE A 56 -8.21 -7.31 -5.29
N THR A 57 -8.40 -6.08 -5.78
CA THR A 57 -8.29 -5.80 -7.21
C THR A 57 -7.27 -4.70 -7.40
N THR A 58 -6.34 -4.89 -8.33
CA THR A 58 -5.37 -3.86 -8.69
C THR A 58 -5.52 -3.48 -10.15
N THR A 59 -5.32 -2.20 -10.45
CA THR A 59 -5.10 -1.68 -11.79
C THR A 59 -3.84 -0.85 -11.72
N GLY A 60 -2.79 -1.20 -12.45
CA GLY A 60 -1.50 -0.58 -12.18
C GLY A 60 -0.48 -0.79 -13.28
N SER A 61 0.37 0.22 -13.44
CA SER A 61 1.55 0.14 -14.29
C SER A 61 2.79 -0.17 -13.45
N VAL A 62 3.96 -0.15 -14.07
CA VAL A 62 5.24 -0.29 -13.37
C VAL A 62 5.51 0.88 -12.42
N SER A 63 4.90 2.06 -12.62
CA SER A 63 5.20 3.28 -11.87
C SER A 63 4.14 3.67 -10.84
N SER A 64 2.96 3.06 -10.89
CA SER A 64 1.86 3.33 -9.96
C SER A 64 0.85 2.20 -9.93
N VAL A 65 0.15 2.08 -8.81
CA VAL A 65 -0.98 1.16 -8.65
C VAL A 65 -2.19 1.87 -8.07
N ARG A 66 -3.37 1.51 -8.57
CA ARG A 66 -4.64 1.72 -7.92
C ARG A 66 -5.13 0.39 -7.39
N ALA A 67 -5.29 0.27 -6.07
CA ALA A 67 -5.80 -0.92 -5.43
C ALA A 67 -7.18 -0.68 -4.84
N PHE A 68 -8.04 -1.69 -4.89
CA PHE A 68 -9.37 -1.72 -4.30
C PHE A 68 -9.41 -2.83 -3.26
N LEU A 69 -9.62 -2.42 -2.01
CA LEU A 69 -9.36 -3.22 -0.81
C LEU A 69 -10.59 -3.26 0.11
N PRO A 70 -10.83 -4.36 0.83
CA PRO A 70 -11.84 -4.38 1.88
C PRO A 70 -11.63 -3.26 2.90
N ALA A 71 -12.71 -2.65 3.40
CA ALA A 71 -12.63 -1.56 4.37
C ALA A 71 -11.94 -1.95 5.69
N SER A 72 -11.90 -3.24 6.02
CA SER A 72 -11.21 -3.81 7.17
C SER A 72 -9.69 -3.61 7.13
N GLU A 73 -9.10 -3.62 5.93
CA GLU A 73 -7.65 -3.50 5.73
C GLU A 73 -7.14 -2.09 6.01
N TYR A 74 -8.01 -1.08 5.96
CA TYR A 74 -7.62 0.32 6.08
C TYR A 74 -6.83 0.61 7.35
N VAL A 75 -7.26 0.06 8.49
CA VAL A 75 -6.60 0.33 9.77
C VAL A 75 -5.20 -0.26 9.78
N HIS A 76 -5.04 -1.48 9.25
CA HIS A 76 -3.73 -2.14 9.19
C HIS A 76 -2.74 -1.38 8.31
N PHE A 77 -3.18 -0.95 7.12
CA PHE A 77 -2.34 -0.17 6.22
C PHE A 77 -1.98 1.20 6.80
N LEU A 78 -2.96 1.89 7.39
CA LEU A 78 -2.72 3.20 8.02
C LEU A 78 -1.78 3.09 9.23
N ASP A 79 -1.87 2.00 9.99
CA ASP A 79 -1.03 1.77 11.18
C ASP A 79 0.44 1.60 10.80
N LEU A 80 0.72 0.76 9.79
CA LEU A 80 2.07 0.62 9.24
C LEU A 80 2.64 1.96 8.76
N LEU A 81 1.85 2.73 8.00
CA LEU A 81 2.28 4.03 7.49
C LEU A 81 2.52 5.08 8.58
N ARG A 82 1.92 4.93 9.77
CA ARG A 82 2.06 5.88 10.88
C ARG A 82 3.24 5.59 11.78
N HIS A 83 3.59 4.32 11.94
CA HIS A 83 4.50 3.89 13.00
C HIS A 83 5.81 3.34 12.47
N GLU A 84 5.89 3.01 11.19
CA GLU A 84 7.07 2.41 10.57
C GLU A 84 7.74 3.40 9.60
N ASP A 85 9.08 3.44 9.60
CA ASP A 85 9.90 4.09 8.57
C ASP A 85 11.24 3.33 8.47
N PRO A 86 11.61 2.79 7.30
CA PRO A 86 10.94 2.96 6.00
C PRO A 86 9.82 1.96 5.72
N VAL A 87 8.83 2.40 4.94
CA VAL A 87 7.75 1.56 4.39
C VAL A 87 7.88 1.45 2.88
N TYR A 88 7.70 0.25 2.35
CA TYR A 88 7.75 -0.05 0.92
C TYR A 88 6.41 -0.57 0.42
N LEU A 89 5.97 -0.06 -0.74
CA LEU A 89 4.81 -0.55 -1.48
C LEU A 89 5.25 -1.56 -2.52
N HIS A 90 4.62 -2.73 -2.53
CA HIS A 90 4.80 -3.79 -3.52
C HIS A 90 3.48 -4.04 -4.24
N TRP A 91 3.52 -4.27 -5.55
CA TRP A 91 2.33 -4.62 -6.31
C TRP A 91 2.62 -5.48 -7.53
N SER A 92 1.59 -6.09 -8.10
CA SER A 92 1.64 -6.69 -9.44
C SER A 92 1.13 -5.68 -10.48
N PRO A 93 1.91 -5.38 -11.54
CA PRO A 93 1.41 -4.59 -12.65
C PRO A 93 0.42 -5.43 -13.46
N THR A 94 -0.69 -4.84 -13.86
CA THR A 94 -1.74 -5.52 -14.63
C THR A 94 -2.41 -4.52 -15.56
N GLU A 95 -2.55 -4.92 -16.82
CA GLU A 95 -3.20 -4.12 -17.86
C GLU A 95 -4.71 -4.36 -17.93
N ASP A 96 -5.21 -5.41 -17.26
CA ASP A 96 -6.63 -5.67 -17.13
C ASP A 96 -7.28 -4.65 -16.19
N GLU A 97 -8.48 -4.18 -16.55
CA GLU A 97 -9.19 -3.16 -15.75
C GLU A 97 -9.45 -3.63 -14.31
N GLN A 98 -9.55 -4.94 -14.08
CA GLN A 98 -9.69 -5.56 -12.77
C GLN A 98 -9.00 -6.93 -12.74
N ASP A 99 -7.86 -7.01 -12.07
CA ASP A 99 -7.14 -8.26 -11.85
C ASP A 99 -7.41 -8.81 -10.43
N PRO A 100 -8.20 -9.90 -10.29
CA PRO A 100 -8.48 -10.53 -9.00
C PRO A 100 -7.30 -11.33 -8.44
N ASP A 101 -6.32 -11.69 -9.27
CA ASP A 101 -5.05 -12.31 -8.85
C ASP A 101 -3.98 -11.25 -8.53
N GLY A 102 -4.35 -9.98 -8.70
CA GLY A 102 -3.52 -8.82 -8.40
C GLY A 102 -3.19 -8.70 -6.91
N PHE A 103 -1.97 -8.28 -6.62
CA PHE A 103 -1.44 -8.13 -5.28
C PHE A 103 -1.04 -6.69 -5.00
N VAL A 104 -1.30 -6.24 -3.76
CA VAL A 104 -0.73 -5.02 -3.19
C VAL A 104 -0.37 -5.27 -1.72
N HIS A 105 0.79 -4.77 -1.29
CA HIS A 105 1.27 -5.00 0.07
C HIS A 105 2.23 -3.92 0.52
N LEU A 106 2.24 -3.68 1.83
CA LEU A 106 3.19 -2.83 2.52
C LEU A 106 4.15 -3.70 3.33
N SER A 107 5.45 -3.46 3.18
CA SER A 107 6.47 -4.05 4.04
C SER A 107 7.28 -2.97 4.74
N THR A 108 7.83 -3.30 5.89
CA THR A 108 8.81 -2.47 6.61
C THR A 108 10.22 -2.78 6.10
N GLY A 109 11.09 -1.78 6.14
CA GLY A 109 12.50 -1.97 5.84
C GLY A 109 13.24 -2.78 6.92
N PRO A 110 14.53 -3.07 6.68
CA PRO A 110 15.37 -3.68 7.69
C PRO A 110 15.37 -2.82 8.97
N GLU A 111 15.17 -3.46 10.12
CA GLU A 111 15.22 -2.80 11.42
C GLU A 111 16.55 -2.04 11.57
N PRO A 112 16.53 -0.83 12.18
CA PRO A 112 17.76 -0.15 12.54
C PRO A 112 18.63 -1.08 13.40
N PRO A 113 19.96 -1.14 13.15
CA PRO A 113 20.84 -1.92 13.99
C PRO A 113 20.77 -1.41 15.43
N GLY A 114 20.23 -2.23 16.35
CA GLY A 114 20.21 -1.95 17.78
C GLY A 114 18.84 -2.03 18.49
N GLU A 115 17.73 -2.27 17.78
CA GLU A 115 16.40 -2.37 18.42
C GLU A 115 15.95 -3.80 18.79
N GLY A 116 16.69 -4.83 18.36
CA GLY A 116 16.48 -6.20 18.80
C GLY A 116 17.07 -6.47 20.20
N PRO A 117 16.54 -7.45 20.96
CA PRO A 117 17.24 -7.92 22.16
C PRO A 117 18.64 -8.34 21.75
N ILE A 118 19.65 -7.77 22.42
CA ILE A 118 21.03 -8.20 22.28
C ILE A 118 21.00 -9.68 22.65
N ASP A 119 21.21 -10.55 21.66
CA ASP A 119 21.24 -11.99 21.86
C ASP A 119 22.52 -12.32 22.64
N LEU A 120 22.48 -12.05 23.95
CA LEU A 120 23.51 -12.35 24.93
C LEU A 120 23.40 -13.84 25.28
N SER A 121 23.53 -14.69 24.27
CA SER A 121 23.69 -16.12 24.46
C SER A 121 25.21 -16.41 24.49
N PRO A 122 25.77 -16.90 25.62
CA PRO A 122 27.20 -17.12 25.81
C PRO A 122 27.78 -18.27 24.97
#